data_AF-A0A9W5AT09-F1
#
_entry.id   AF-A0A9W5AT09-F1
#
_cell.length_a   1.000
_cell.length_b   1.000
_cell.length_c   1.000
_cell.angle_alpha   90.00
_cell.angle_beta   90.00
_cell.angle_gamma   90.00
#
_symmetry.space_group_name_H-M   'P 1'
#
loop_
_entity.id
_entity.type
_entity.pdbx_description
1 polymer ?
#
loop_
_entity_poly.entity_id
_entity_poly.type
_entity_poly.pdbx_seq_one_letter_code
_entity_poly.pdbx_strand_id
1 'polypeptide(L)'
;MRNNKINLLELPLDEILKNNGYYEKRNKSSRNYKTLTNNQDDTIVISRQANGHYLYFNPSNDGDRGNIYNFAKNRGVGIKDLIDSDRINIDELKSNIKPI
;
A
#
# COMPACT_ATOMS: atom_id res chain seq x y z
N MET A 1 -19.83 1.45 -20.63
CA MET A 1 -18.67 2.05 -19.95
C MET A 1 -17.56 1.01 -19.92
N ARG A 2 -16.32 1.34 -20.35
CA ARG A 2 -15.21 0.37 -20.36
C ARG A 2 -14.89 -0.03 -18.92
N ASN A 3 -15.14 -1.29 -18.56
CA ASN A 3 -14.61 -1.90 -17.34
C ASN A 3 -13.08 -2.03 -17.48
N ASN A 4 -12.35 -0.95 -17.22
CA ASN A 4 -10.90 -1.07 -16.99
C ASN A 4 -10.73 -1.82 -15.67
N LYS A 5 -10.39 -3.10 -15.77
CA LYS A 5 -10.05 -3.95 -14.62
C LYS A 5 -8.84 -3.31 -13.94
N ILE A 6 -9.05 -2.71 -12.76
CA ILE A 6 -7.99 -2.03 -12.02
C ILE A 6 -6.96 -3.08 -11.58
N ASN A 7 -5.69 -2.89 -11.94
CA ASN A 7 -4.61 -3.71 -11.42
C ASN A 7 -4.24 -3.21 -10.02
N LEU A 8 -4.67 -3.91 -8.98
CA LEU A 8 -4.40 -3.51 -7.59
C LEU A 8 -2.90 -3.51 -7.25
N LEU A 9 -2.08 -4.23 -8.02
CA LEU A 9 -0.63 -4.25 -7.82
C LEU A 9 0.03 -2.90 -8.13
N GLU A 10 -0.57 -2.11 -9.01
CA GLU A 10 -0.04 -0.81 -9.46
C GLU A 10 -0.59 0.37 -8.65
N LEU A 11 -1.57 0.12 -7.77
CA LEU A 11 -2.12 1.18 -6.93
C LEU A 11 -1.13 1.57 -5.82
N PRO A 12 -1.00 2.87 -5.49
CA PRO A 12 -0.14 3.35 -4.41
C PRO A 12 -0.49 2.72 -3.05
N LEU A 13 0.24 1.66 -2.69
CA LEU A 13 -0.01 0.91 -1.46
C LEU A 13 0.16 1.78 -0.21
N ASP A 14 1.05 2.78 -0.26
CA ASP A 14 1.24 3.71 0.83
C ASP A 14 0.02 4.58 1.10
N GLU A 15 -0.62 5.11 0.06
CA GLU A 15 -1.85 5.89 0.21
C GLU A 15 -3.03 5.02 0.66
N ILE A 16 -3.14 3.80 0.14
CA ILE A 16 -4.14 2.83 0.60
C ILE A 16 -3.99 2.60 2.12
N LEU A 17 -2.78 2.31 2.59
CA LEU A 17 -2.57 2.02 4.01
C LEU A 17 -2.71 3.26 4.89
N LYS A 18 -2.37 4.45 4.39
CA LYS A 18 -2.65 5.72 5.10
C LYS A 18 -4.14 5.92 5.36
N ASN A 19 -4.98 5.65 4.36
CA ASN A 19 -6.44 5.69 4.52
C ASN A 19 -6.98 4.58 5.44
N ASN A 20 -6.17 3.57 5.73
CA ASN A 20 -6.46 2.50 6.68
C ASN A 20 -5.73 2.67 8.03
N GLY A 21 -5.37 3.90 8.40
CA GLY A 21 -4.88 4.23 9.75
C GLY A 21 -3.36 4.12 9.94
N TYR A 22 -2.60 3.90 8.87
CA TYR A 22 -1.15 4.09 8.91
C TYR A 22 -0.77 5.55 8.70
N TYR A 23 0.43 5.93 9.13
CA TYR A 23 1.02 7.23 8.88
C TYR A 23 2.53 7.11 8.61
N GLU A 24 3.06 8.06 7.86
CA GLU A 24 4.45 8.02 7.40
C GLU A 24 5.42 8.48 8.50
N LYS A 25 6.42 7.65 8.81
CA LYS A 25 7.61 8.04 9.59
C LYS A 25 8.56 8.83 8.69
N ARG A 26 8.28 10.12 8.48
CA ARG A 26 9.00 11.00 7.51
C ARG A 26 10.53 10.95 7.66
N ASN A 27 11.04 10.87 8.90
CA ASN A 27 12.47 10.80 9.21
C ASN A 27 13.11 9.44 8.88
N LYS A 28 12.30 8.40 8.63
CA LYS A 28 12.72 7.05 8.22
C LYS A 28 12.28 6.71 6.80
N SER A 29 11.69 7.68 6.08
CA SER A 29 11.31 7.55 4.69
C SER A 29 12.35 8.16 3.77
N SER A 30 12.39 7.66 2.55
CA SER A 30 13.16 8.21 1.45
C SER A 30 12.26 8.44 0.24
N ARG A 31 12.85 8.80 -0.90
CA ARG A 31 12.12 8.96 -2.17
C ARG A 31 11.51 7.64 -2.65
N ASN A 32 12.26 6.54 -2.54
CA ASN A 32 11.89 5.24 -3.11
C ASN A 32 11.31 4.25 -2.09
N TYR A 33 11.52 4.54 -0.81
CA TYR A 33 11.06 3.68 0.29
C TYR A 33 10.26 4.52 1.28
N LYS A 34 9.01 4.15 1.52
CA LYS A 34 8.11 4.81 2.46
C LYS A 34 7.94 3.96 3.70
N THR A 35 8.41 4.46 4.83
CA THR A 35 8.25 3.79 6.11
C THR A 35 6.95 4.25 6.74
N LEU A 36 6.00 3.35 6.88
CA LEU A 36 4.72 3.59 7.54
C LEU A 36 4.68 2.90 8.89
N THR A 37 3.88 3.44 9.81
CA THR A 37 3.57 2.85 11.11
C THR A 37 2.10 3.10 11.43
N ASN A 38 1.55 2.41 12.42
CA ASN A 38 0.25 2.76 13.01
C ASN A 38 0.38 2.97 14.53
N ASN A 39 -0.75 3.14 15.22
CA ASN A 39 -0.82 3.35 16.67
C ASN A 39 -0.46 2.11 17.50
N GLN A 40 -0.26 0.96 16.87
CA GLN A 40 0.14 -0.31 17.49
C GLN A 40 1.62 -0.63 17.21
N ASP A 41 2.40 0.35 16.77
CA ASP A 41 3.81 0.24 16.38
C ASP A 41 4.09 -0.76 15.24
N ASP A 42 3.06 -1.16 14.50
CA ASP A 42 3.17 -2.01 13.32
C ASP A 42 3.83 -1.23 12.19
N THR A 43 5.14 -1.44 12.04
CA THR A 43 5.98 -0.71 11.10
C THR A 43 6.19 -1.54 9.85
N ILE A 44 5.95 -0.93 8.70
CA ILE A 44 6.20 -1.53 7.38
C ILE A 44 6.94 -0.55 6.49
N VAL A 45 7.62 -1.07 5.49
CA VAL A 45 8.28 -0.27 4.47
C VAL A 45 7.72 -0.63 3.11
N ILE A 46 7.34 0.39 2.36
CA ILE A 46 6.72 0.27 1.04
C ILE A 46 7.72 0.71 -0.02
N SER A 47 7.80 -0.05 -1.10
CA SER A 47 8.62 0.22 -2.26
C SER A 47 7.82 0.01 -3.53
N ARG A 48 8.28 0.61 -4.63
CA ARG A 48 7.70 0.41 -5.95
C ARG A 48 8.76 -0.14 -6.89
N GLN A 49 8.43 -1.22 -7.57
CA GLN A 49 9.32 -1.90 -8.51
C GLN A 49 9.31 -1.23 -9.88
N ALA A 50 10.31 -1.55 -10.72
CA ALA A 50 10.43 -1.02 -12.08
C ALA A 50 9.30 -1.47 -13.03
N ASN A 51 8.50 -2.47 -12.67
CA ASN A 51 7.28 -2.86 -13.38
C ASN A 51 6.04 -2.09 -12.89
N GLY A 52 6.21 -1.10 -12.01
CA GLY A 52 5.13 -0.30 -11.44
C GLY A 52 4.44 -0.93 -10.23
N HIS A 53 4.74 -2.19 -9.88
CA HIS A 53 4.10 -2.89 -8.77
C HIS A 53 4.59 -2.38 -7.42
N TYR A 54 3.67 -2.25 -6.47
CA TYR A 54 3.97 -1.91 -5.08
C TYR A 54 4.18 -3.16 -4.23
N LEU A 55 5.19 -3.10 -3.38
CA LEU A 55 5.51 -4.12 -2.39
C LEU A 55 5.65 -3.50 -1.00
N TYR A 56 5.31 -4.26 0.03
CA TYR A 56 5.63 -3.96 1.41
C TYR A 56 6.56 -5.04 2.00
N PHE A 57 7.30 -4.66 3.04
CA PHE A 57 7.95 -5.59 3.96
C PHE A 57 7.79 -5.11 5.41
N ASN A 58 7.58 -6.05 6.33
CA ASN A 58 7.61 -5.81 7.77
C ASN A 58 9.02 -6.11 8.31
N PRO A 59 9.76 -5.12 8.85
CA PRO A 59 11.11 -5.33 9.40
C PRO A 59 11.14 -6.28 10.61
N SER A 60 10.01 -6.49 11.28
CA SER A 60 9.91 -7.33 12.48
C SER A 60 9.48 -8.77 12.17
N ASN A 61 9.07 -9.05 10.93
CA ASN A 61 8.61 -10.38 10.52
C ASN A 61 8.87 -10.61 9.02
N ASP A 62 9.88 -11.41 8.71
CA ASP A 62 10.30 -11.72 7.32
C ASP A 62 9.23 -12.46 6.49
N GLY A 63 8.27 -13.12 7.14
CA GLY A 63 7.14 -13.77 6.47
C GLY A 63 6.03 -12.79 6.06
N ASP A 64 6.03 -11.59 6.64
CA ASP A 64 5.01 -10.57 6.45
C ASP A 64 5.48 -9.51 5.44
N ARG A 65 5.42 -9.90 4.16
CA ARG A 65 5.87 -9.10 3.03
C ARG A 65 5.16 -9.51 1.74
N GLY A 66 5.25 -8.67 0.72
CA GLY A 66 4.73 -8.96 -0.63
C GLY A 66 3.92 -7.79 -1.17
N ASN A 67 2.89 -8.08 -1.97
CA ASN A 67 2.00 -7.05 -2.51
C ASN A 67 0.73 -6.88 -1.65
N ILE A 68 -0.23 -6.08 -2.12
CA ILE A 68 -1.51 -5.86 -1.43
C ILE A 68 -2.29 -7.15 -1.13
N TYR A 69 -2.24 -8.15 -2.00
CA TYR A 69 -2.88 -9.46 -1.76
C TYR A 69 -2.18 -10.22 -0.64
N ASN A 70 -0.84 -10.17 -0.59
CA ASN A 70 -0.09 -10.74 0.52
C ASN A 70 -0.41 -10.02 1.84
N PHE A 71 -0.50 -8.69 1.83
CA PHE A 71 -0.88 -7.91 3.02
C PHE A 71 -2.25 -8.36 3.54
N ALA A 72 -3.25 -8.38 2.66
CA ALA A 72 -4.59 -8.79 3.02
C ALA A 72 -4.64 -10.21 3.63
N LYS A 73 -3.98 -11.16 2.94
CA LYS A 73 -3.91 -12.54 3.39
C LYS A 73 -3.19 -12.69 4.74
N ASN A 74 -2.00 -12.10 4.87
CA ASN A 74 -1.15 -12.25 6.06
C ASN A 74 -1.77 -11.60 7.30
N ARG A 75 -2.49 -10.48 7.11
CA ARG A 75 -3.10 -9.71 8.20
C ARG A 75 -4.56 -10.08 8.46
N GLY A 76 -5.12 -11.04 7.71
CA GLY A 76 -6.51 -11.47 7.86
C GLY A 76 -7.53 -10.37 7.54
N VAL A 77 -7.19 -9.42 6.68
CA VAL A 77 -8.07 -8.31 6.28
C VAL A 77 -8.64 -8.55 4.87
N GLY A 78 -9.88 -8.13 4.64
CA GLY A 78 -10.51 -8.25 3.33
C GLY A 78 -9.90 -7.26 2.33
N ILE A 79 -9.62 -7.73 1.11
CA ILE A 79 -9.14 -6.82 0.04
C ILE A 79 -10.14 -5.69 -0.20
N LYS A 80 -11.44 -5.99 -0.17
CA LYS A 80 -12.51 -5.00 -0.35
C LYS A 80 -12.48 -3.93 0.75
N ASP A 81 -12.15 -4.30 1.98
CA ASP A 81 -12.07 -3.37 3.11
C ASP A 81 -10.85 -2.45 2.97
N LEU A 82 -9.74 -2.98 2.42
CA LEU A 82 -8.55 -2.17 2.15
C LEU A 82 -8.77 -1.13 1.05
N ILE A 83 -9.55 -1.45 0.02
CA ILE A 83 -9.83 -0.57 -1.12
C ILE A 83 -11.24 0.03 -1.07
N ASP A 84 -11.83 0.08 0.12
CA ASP A 84 -13.21 0.52 0.31
C ASP A 84 -13.42 1.91 -0.30
N SER A 85 -14.32 2.00 -1.29
CA SER A 85 -14.57 3.21 -2.06
C SER A 85 -15.18 4.33 -1.23
N ASP A 86 -15.79 4.00 -0.09
CA ASP A 86 -16.31 5.01 0.84
C ASP A 86 -15.20 5.71 1.63
N ARG A 87 -14.00 5.08 1.68
CA ARG A 87 -12.81 5.60 2.37
C ARG A 87 -11.71 6.05 1.42
N ILE A 88 -11.73 5.57 0.18
CA ILE A 88 -10.65 5.73 -0.78
C ILE A 88 -11.22 6.16 -2.14
N ASN A 89 -10.78 7.34 -2.61
CA ASN A 89 -11.00 7.74 -3.98
C ASN A 89 -10.01 7.03 -4.91
N ILE A 90 -10.49 5.98 -5.58
CA ILE A 90 -9.68 5.17 -6.50
C ILE A 90 -9.16 6.00 -7.69
N ASP A 91 -9.89 7.01 -8.15
CA ASP A 91 -9.45 7.84 -9.28
C ASP A 91 -8.32 8.79 -8.86
N GLU A 92 -8.33 9.25 -7.61
CA GLU A 92 -7.20 9.98 -7.00
C GLU A 92 -5.97 9.09 -6.82
N LEU A 93 -6.16 7.82 -6.43
CA LEU A 93 -5.03 6.88 -6.38
C LEU A 93 -4.39 6.67 -7.75
N LYS A 94 -5.20 6.61 -8.83
CA LYS A 94 -4.69 6.48 -10.20
C LYS A 94 -3.90 7.72 -10.63
N SER A 95 -4.35 8.92 -10.28
CA SER A 95 -3.62 10.14 -10.63
C SER A 95 -2.29 10.27 -9.88
N ASN A 96 -2.18 9.64 -8.70
CA ASN A 96 -0.97 9.58 -7.90
C ASN A 96 0.03 8.49 -8.32
N ILE A 97 -0.27 7.70 -9.36
CA ILE A 97 0.68 6.73 -9.92
C ILE A 97 1.85 7.52 -10.53
N LYS A 98 3.00 7.47 -9.86
CA LYS A 98 4.21 8.13 -10.34
C LYS A 98 4.68 7.50 -11.66
N PRO A 99 5.32 8.27 -12.56
CA PRO A 99 6.10 7.67 -13.63
C PRO A 99 7.21 6.79 -13.02
N ILE A 100 7.60 5.74 -13.75
CA ILE A 100 8.69 4.83 -13.37
C ILE A 100 10.03 5.52 -13.62
#